data_AF-A0A9P7DNQ7-F1
#
_entry.id   AF-A0A9P7DNQ7-F1
#
_cell.length_a   1.000
_cell.length_b   1.000
_cell.length_c   1.000
_cell.angle_alpha   90.00
_cell.angle_beta   90.00
_cell.angle_gamma   90.00
#
_symmetry.space_group_name_H-M   'P 1'
#
loop_
_entity.id
_entity.type
_entity.pdbx_description
1 polymer ?
#
loop_
_entity_poly.entity_id
_entity_poly.type
_entity_poly.pdbx_seq_one_letter_code
_entity_poly.pdbx_strand_id
1 'polypeptide(L)'
;AGLNIKHVQKLASERNPLKRAAFIRRISQYPAHYLITLDEVSKDNRTYAHMWGRACRGERVEKHHPFVRKEQFSVLGAMALDEGFIATQVVEGSFTCELFLQFLHDDLV
;
A
#
# COMPACT_ATOMS: atom_id res chain seq x y z
N ALA A 1 3.89 10.49 -12.48
CA ALA A 1 3.50 11.35 -11.35
C ALA A 1 4.76 11.96 -10.76
N GLY A 2 4.80 13.28 -10.48
CA GLY A 2 5.96 13.92 -9.86
C GLY A 2 5.74 14.03 -8.34
N LEU A 3 6.68 13.55 -7.55
CA LEU A 3 6.67 13.77 -6.10
C LEU A 3 6.91 15.26 -5.83
N ASN A 4 6.06 15.89 -5.00
CA ASN A 4 6.34 17.23 -4.49
C ASN A 4 7.57 17.18 -3.56
N ILE A 5 8.37 18.25 -3.53
CA ILE A 5 9.52 18.44 -2.65
C ILE A 5 9.22 18.02 -1.20
N LYS A 6 8.05 18.36 -0.65
CA LYS A 6 7.66 17.96 0.71
C LYS A 6 7.58 16.44 0.90
N HIS A 7 7.04 15.71 -0.09
CA HIS A 7 7.00 14.25 -0.05
C HIS A 7 8.40 13.65 -0.16
N VAL A 8 9.24 14.21 -1.04
CA VAL A 8 10.64 13.76 -1.19
C VAL A 8 11.41 13.97 0.12
N GLN A 9 11.27 15.14 0.74
CA GLN A 9 11.92 15.47 2.01
C GLN A 9 11.44 14.59 3.15
N LYS A 10 10.12 14.34 3.26
CA LYS A 10 9.57 13.42 4.26
C LYS A 10 10.14 12.01 4.10
N LEU A 11 10.08 11.45 2.88
CA LEU A 11 10.65 10.14 2.57
C LEU A 11 12.15 10.08 2.88
N ALA A 12 12.90 11.16 2.60
CA ALA A 12 14.31 11.24 2.93
C ALA A 12 14.55 11.27 4.44
N SER A 13 13.73 12.01 5.21
CA SER A 13 13.85 12.09 6.67
C SER A 13 13.51 10.79 7.39
N GLU A 14 12.54 10.03 6.86
CA GLU A 14 12.13 8.74 7.43
C GLU A 14 13.13 7.62 7.10
N ARG A 15 13.98 7.81 6.07
CA ARG A 15 15.02 6.86 5.69
C ARG A 15 16.19 6.94 6.66
N ASN A 16 16.42 5.85 7.39
CA ASN A 16 17.60 5.66 8.22
C ASN A 16 18.51 4.56 7.62
N PRO A 17 19.66 4.91 7.04
CA PRO A 17 20.58 3.94 6.42
C PRO A 17 21.05 2.84 7.37
N LEU A 18 21.31 3.17 8.63
CA LEU A 18 21.76 2.20 9.64
C LEU A 18 20.67 1.16 9.93
N LYS A 19 19.42 1.60 10.12
CA LYS A 19 18.28 0.68 10.30
C LYS A 19 18.08 -0.23 9.08
N ARG A 20 18.24 0.31 7.87
CA ARG A 20 18.13 -0.47 6.63
C ARG A 20 19.25 -1.51 6.51
N ALA A 21 20.50 -1.12 6.78
CA ALA A 21 21.63 -2.05 6.75
C ALA A 21 21.47 -3.16 7.82
N ALA A 22 21.03 -2.81 9.02
CA ALA A 22 20.76 -3.78 10.08
C ALA A 22 19.64 -4.76 9.69
N PHE A 23 18.56 -4.26 9.07
CA PHE A 23 17.49 -5.11 8.55
C PHE A 23 18.00 -6.08 7.48
N ILE A 24 18.72 -5.58 6.47
CA ILE A 24 19.28 -6.41 5.38
C ILE A 24 20.19 -7.51 5.96
N ARG A 25 21.10 -7.16 6.86
CA ARG A 25 22.00 -8.12 7.52
C ARG A 25 21.24 -9.20 8.30
N ARG A 26 20.11 -8.87 8.91
CA ARG A 26 19.29 -9.81 9.67
C ARG A 26 18.49 -10.72 8.73
N ILE A 27 17.79 -10.14 7.77
CA ILE A 27 16.88 -10.89 6.90
C ILE A 27 17.65 -11.80 5.92
N SER A 28 18.87 -11.42 5.52
CA SER A 28 19.72 -12.23 4.63
C SER A 28 20.21 -13.54 5.24
N GLN A 29 19.97 -13.77 6.54
CA GLN A 29 20.30 -15.02 7.22
C GLN A 29 19.29 -16.14 6.93
N TYR A 30 18.11 -15.77 6.40
CA TYR A 30 17.04 -16.71 6.08
C TYR A 30 16.99 -16.95 4.56
N PRO A 31 16.81 -18.19 4.12
CA PRO A 31 16.45 -18.47 2.73
C PRO A 31 15.18 -17.73 2.33
N ALA A 32 15.12 -17.22 1.09
CA ALA A 32 14.01 -16.39 0.65
C ALA A 32 12.64 -17.10 0.70
N HIS A 33 12.60 -18.42 0.46
CA HIS A 33 11.38 -19.23 0.51
C HIS A 33 10.85 -19.45 1.94
N TYR A 34 11.60 -19.12 2.99
CA TYR A 34 11.09 -19.12 4.37
C TYR A 34 10.32 -17.85 4.72
N LEU A 35 10.33 -16.84 3.83
CA LEU A 35 9.74 -15.55 4.09
C LEU A 35 8.36 -15.47 3.43
N ILE A 36 7.36 -15.20 4.26
CA ILE A 36 6.03 -14.78 3.83
C ILE A 36 5.97 -13.26 4.01
N THR A 37 5.72 -12.55 2.93
CA THR A 37 5.57 -11.09 2.96
C THR A 37 4.10 -10.71 3.03
N LEU A 38 3.77 -9.80 3.95
CA LEU A 38 2.43 -9.24 4.08
C LEU A 38 2.47 -7.76 3.75
N ASP A 39 1.50 -7.27 2.99
CA ASP A 39 1.31 -5.84 2.74
C ASP A 39 -0.17 -5.49 2.59
N GLU A 40 -0.52 -4.27 2.99
CA GLU A 40 -1.87 -3.72 2.88
C GLU A 40 -1.95 -2.76 1.69
N VAL A 41 -2.95 -2.95 0.84
CA VAL A 41 -3.33 -1.99 -0.20
C VAL A 41 -4.73 -1.46 0.06
N SER A 42 -4.89 -0.15 -0.02
CA SER A 42 -6.20 0.49 0.02
C SER A 42 -6.66 0.90 -1.38
N LYS A 43 -7.90 0.56 -1.71
CA LYS A 43 -8.57 0.94 -2.95
C LYS A 43 -9.78 1.80 -2.62
N ASP A 44 -9.79 3.04 -3.12
CA ASP A 44 -10.98 3.90 -3.09
C ASP A 44 -11.70 3.82 -4.44
N ASN A 45 -13.02 3.61 -4.43
CA ASN A 45 -13.87 3.59 -5.63
C ASN A 45 -13.90 4.94 -6.37
N ARG A 46 -13.37 6.03 -5.79
CA ARG A 46 -13.16 7.32 -6.45
C ARG A 46 -12.08 7.29 -7.54
N THR A 47 -11.25 6.25 -7.60
CA THR A 47 -9.99 6.24 -8.38
C THR A 47 -10.19 5.87 -9.86
N TYR A 48 -11.31 6.25 -10.48
CA TYR A 48 -11.50 6.09 -11.93
C TYR A 48 -10.94 7.25 -12.75
N ALA A 49 -10.54 8.36 -12.12
CA ALA A 49 -10.12 9.56 -12.83
C ALA A 49 -8.88 10.20 -12.20
N HIS A 50 -8.06 10.85 -13.03
CA HIS A 50 -6.88 11.57 -12.56
C HIS A 50 -7.25 12.58 -11.46
N MET A 51 -6.55 12.51 -10.32
CA MET A 51 -6.78 13.47 -9.22
C MET A 51 -6.48 14.91 -9.62
N TRP A 52 -5.60 15.09 -10.62
CA TRP A 52 -5.16 16.38 -11.14
C TRP A 52 -5.30 16.38 -12.66
N GLY A 53 -6.08 17.30 -13.22
CA GLY A 53 -6.04 17.57 -14.65
C GLY A 53 -5.01 18.66 -14.99
N ARG A 54 -4.74 18.82 -16.28
CA ARG A 54 -3.80 19.82 -16.80
C ARG A 54 -4.56 20.75 -17.75
N ALA A 55 -4.34 22.04 -17.61
CA ALA A 55 -4.80 23.06 -18.54
C ALA A 55 -3.73 24.17 -18.62
N CYS A 56 -3.82 25.05 -19.61
CA CYS A 56 -2.92 26.19 -19.68
C CYS A 56 -3.16 27.14 -18.50
N ARG A 57 -2.16 27.99 -18.20
CA ARG A 57 -2.26 28.93 -17.09
C ARG A 57 -3.39 29.92 -17.36
N GLY A 58 -4.38 29.95 -16.46
CA GLY A 58 -5.58 30.79 -16.59
C GLY A 58 -6.82 30.02 -17.09
N GLU A 59 -6.65 28.75 -17.50
CA GLU A 59 -7.77 27.92 -17.94
C GLU A 59 -8.28 27.01 -16.81
N ARG A 60 -9.59 26.76 -16.84
CA ARG A 60 -10.23 25.81 -15.92
C ARG A 60 -10.10 24.40 -16.48
N VAL A 61 -9.61 23.48 -15.66
CA VAL A 61 -9.64 22.05 -15.96
C VAL A 61 -11.07 21.55 -15.79
N GLU A 62 -11.66 21.00 -16.85
CA GLU A 62 -12.92 20.26 -16.80
C GLU A 62 -12.65 18.77 -16.56
N LYS A 63 -13.47 18.14 -15.71
CA LYS A 63 -13.33 16.73 -15.36
C LYS A 63 -14.70 16.08 -15.36
N HIS A 64 -14.94 15.17 -16.29
CA HIS A 64 -16.17 14.38 -16.35
C HIS A 64 -15.91 13.02 -15.71
N HIS A 65 -16.44 12.81 -14.51
CA HIS A 65 -16.41 11.52 -13.84
C HIS A 65 -17.69 11.30 -13.02
N PRO A 66 -18.08 10.04 -12.77
CA PRO A 66 -19.18 9.74 -11.86
C PRO A 66 -18.92 10.34 -10.47
N PHE A 67 -19.98 10.88 -9.86
CA PHE A 67 -19.95 11.28 -8.46
C PHE A 67 -20.17 10.04 -7.58
N VAL A 68 -19.07 9.45 -7.09
CA VAL A 68 -19.10 8.27 -6.24
C VAL A 68 -18.87 8.70 -4.78
N ARG A 69 -19.73 8.23 -3.86
CA ARG A 69 -19.49 8.38 -2.42
C ARG A 69 -18.22 7.59 -2.05
N LYS A 70 -17.49 8.03 -1.01
CA LYS A 70 -16.24 7.38 -0.64
C LYS A 70 -16.54 5.97 -0.11
N GLU A 71 -16.21 4.96 -0.89
CA GLU A 71 -16.13 3.57 -0.45
C GLU A 71 -14.67 3.16 -0.56
N GLN A 72 -14.07 2.91 0.59
CA GLN A 72 -12.68 2.49 0.71
C GLN A 72 -12.69 1.01 1.05
N PHE A 73 -11.89 0.24 0.32
CA PHE A 73 -11.59 -1.15 0.64
C PHE A 73 -10.13 -1.22 1.05
N SER A 74 -9.85 -1.91 2.15
CA SER A 74 -8.50 -2.32 2.50
C SER A 74 -8.37 -3.81 2.17
N VAL A 75 -7.28 -4.15 1.49
CA VAL A 75 -6.93 -5.51 1.11
C VAL A 75 -5.60 -5.83 1.75
N LEU A 76 -5.57 -6.87 2.59
CA LEU A 76 -4.34 -7.43 3.12
C LEU A 76 -4.00 -8.69 2.32
N GLY A 77 -2.79 -8.75 1.78
CA GLY A 77 -2.31 -9.89 1.02
C GLY A 77 -1.06 -10.48 1.67
N ALA A 78 -1.02 -11.81 1.78
CA ALA A 78 0.18 -12.53 2.14
C ALA A 78 0.70 -13.32 0.93
N MET A 79 2.00 -13.21 0.68
CA MET A 79 2.65 -13.79 -0.48
C MET A 79 3.91 -14.55 -0.08
N ALA A 80 4.01 -15.80 -0.55
CA ALA A 80 5.19 -16.64 -0.49
C ALA A 80 5.91 -16.63 -1.83
N LEU A 81 7.23 -16.84 -1.82
CA LEU A 81 8.04 -16.76 -3.05
C LEU A 81 7.65 -17.81 -4.08
N ASP A 82 7.37 -19.04 -3.65
CA ASP A 82 7.16 -20.18 -4.54
C ASP A 82 5.69 -20.37 -4.96
N GLU A 83 4.75 -19.92 -4.13
CA GLU A 83 3.31 -20.14 -4.32
C GLU A 83 2.55 -18.88 -4.77
N GLY A 84 3.15 -17.70 -4.63
CA GLY A 84 2.45 -16.44 -4.84
C GLY A 84 1.54 -16.10 -3.65
N PHE A 85 0.34 -15.57 -3.91
CA PHE A 85 -0.59 -15.19 -2.85
C PHE A 85 -1.14 -16.44 -2.16
N ILE A 86 -0.81 -16.61 -0.88
CA ILE A 86 -1.26 -17.74 -0.07
C ILE A 86 -2.52 -17.40 0.74
N ALA A 87 -2.71 -16.13 1.08
CA ALA A 87 -3.88 -15.64 1.82
C ALA A 87 -4.21 -14.20 1.40
N THR A 88 -5.49 -13.85 1.40
CA THR A 88 -5.96 -12.49 1.10
C THR A 88 -7.25 -12.22 1.83
N GLN A 89 -7.34 -11.05 2.47
CA GLN A 89 -8.54 -10.59 3.13
C GLN A 89 -8.92 -9.20 2.63
N VAL A 90 -10.21 -9.01 2.34
CA VAL A 90 -10.78 -7.75 1.87
C VAL A 90 -11.78 -7.25 2.91
N VAL A 91 -11.60 -6.01 3.35
CA VAL A 91 -12.48 -5.37 4.32
C VAL A 91 -12.93 -4.02 3.77
N GLU A 92 -14.21 -3.70 3.96
CA GLU A 92 -14.71 -2.35 3.70
C GLU A 92 -14.32 -1.41 4.86
N GLY A 93 -13.68 -0.30 4.52
CA GLY A 93 -13.15 0.67 5.46
C GLY A 93 -11.67 0.51 5.74
N SER A 94 -11.27 0.84 6.98
CA SER A 94 -9.89 0.74 7.44
C SER A 94 -9.62 -0.65 8.02
N PHE A 95 -8.42 -1.16 7.78
CA PHE A 95 -7.96 -2.39 8.42
C PHE A 95 -7.54 -2.11 9.87
N THR A 96 -8.09 -2.86 10.84
CA THR A 96 -7.82 -2.66 12.27
C THR A 96 -6.80 -3.67 12.79
N CYS A 97 -6.27 -3.42 14.00
CA CYS A 97 -5.36 -4.34 14.66
C CYS A 97 -6.02 -5.70 14.92
N GLU A 98 -7.29 -5.70 15.32
CA GLU A 98 -8.06 -6.92 15.59
C GLU A 98 -8.23 -7.76 14.32
N LEU A 99 -8.56 -7.12 13.19
CA LEU A 99 -8.65 -7.78 11.89
C LEU A 99 -7.31 -8.37 11.45
N PHE A 100 -6.20 -7.67 11.73
CA PHE A 100 -4.85 -8.18 11.45
C PHE A 100 -4.49 -9.40 12.27
N LEU A 101 -4.76 -9.39 13.57
CA LEU A 101 -4.52 -10.56 14.42
C LEU A 101 -5.39 -11.74 14.00
N GLN A 102 -6.63 -11.46 13.60
CA GLN A 102 -7.53 -12.49 13.08
C GLN A 102 -7.00 -13.09 11.77
N PHE A 103 -6.56 -12.27 10.81
CA PHE A 103 -5.94 -12.73 9.58
C PHE A 103 -4.73 -13.63 9.83
N LEU A 104 -3.86 -13.26 10.77
CA LEU A 104 -2.68 -14.06 11.10
C LEU A 104 -3.05 -15.42 11.70
N HIS A 105 -4.14 -15.51 12.44
CA HIS A 105 -4.57 -16.73 13.12
C HIS A 105 -5.40 -17.63 12.22
N ASP A 106 -6.30 -17.06 11.43
CA ASP A 106 -7.30 -17.81 10.67
C ASP A 106 -6.84 -18.12 9.25
N ASP A 107 -6.08 -17.22 8.61
CA ASP A 107 -5.77 -17.29 7.18
C ASP A 107 -4.29 -17.64 6.88
N LEU A 108 -3.36 -17.47 7.84
CA LEU A 108 -1.92 -17.66 7.63
C LEU A 108 -1.30 -18.86 8.37
N VAL A 109 -2.06 -19.57 9.20
CA VAL A 109 -1.58 -20.69 10.04
C VAL A 109 -1.46 -21.98 9.25
#